data_AF-A0A2U8GZ61-F1
#
_entry.id   AF-A0A2U8GZ61-F1
#
_cell.length_a   1.000
_cell.length_b   1.000
_cell.length_c   1.000
_cell.angle_alpha   90.00
_cell.angle_beta   90.00
_cell.angle_gamma   90.00
#
_symmetry.space_group_name_H-M   'P 1'
#
loop_
_entity.id
_entity.type
_entity.pdbx_description
1 polymer ?
#
loop_
_entity_poly.entity_id
_entity_poly.type
_entity_poly.pdbx_seq_one_letter_code
_entity_poly.pdbx_strand_id
1 'polypeptide(L)'
;MSISREPLVEVVRAWDGMPGASVRRGCVVITWEFADTVVLSAATGELTRADLRALGEDLLAAGVKTIRAWRENGRRLPGGHLVHVGEHHSLWEMDLPSVLARSHAKRAPQ
;
A
#
# COMPACT_ATOMS: atom_id res chain seq x y z
N MET A 1 -0.92 3.69 27.66
CA MET A 1 -0.66 4.68 26.59
C MET A 1 -1.93 4.84 25.78
N SER A 2 -2.47 6.05 25.70
CA SER A 2 -3.69 6.34 24.92
C SER A 2 -3.33 6.30 23.43
N ILE A 3 -3.72 5.24 22.73
CA ILE A 3 -3.72 5.21 21.27
C ILE A 3 -4.70 6.30 20.83
N SER A 4 -4.23 7.31 20.09
CA SER A 4 -5.10 8.31 19.49
C SER A 4 -6.16 7.59 18.66
N ARG A 5 -7.44 7.81 18.99
CA ARG A 5 -8.60 7.08 18.41
C ARG A 5 -9.17 7.74 17.16
N GLU A 6 -8.53 8.79 16.65
CA GLU A 6 -9.00 9.46 15.43
C GLU A 6 -8.17 8.97 14.24
N PRO A 7 -8.77 8.25 13.27
CA PRO A 7 -8.08 7.92 12.03
C PRO A 7 -7.70 9.23 11.34
N LEU A 8 -6.40 9.50 11.24
CA LEU A 8 -5.88 10.67 10.54
C LEU A 8 -6.09 10.46 9.03
N VAL A 9 -6.83 11.39 8.42
CA VAL A 9 -6.97 11.66 6.98
C VAL A 9 -7.21 10.42 6.11
N GLU A 10 -8.48 10.18 5.75
CA GLU A 10 -8.84 9.26 4.69
C GLU A 10 -8.56 9.91 3.33
N VAL A 11 -7.55 9.41 2.61
CA VAL A 11 -7.30 9.83 1.22
C VAL A 11 -7.78 8.74 0.29
N VAL A 12 -8.82 9.04 -0.48
CA VAL A 12 -9.21 8.26 -1.66
C VAL A 12 -8.35 8.72 -2.81
N ARG A 13 -7.43 7.87 -3.26
CA ARG A 13 -6.69 8.10 -4.50
C ARG A 13 -7.27 7.23 -5.60
N ALA A 14 -7.68 7.87 -6.68
CA ALA A 14 -8.08 7.24 -7.93
C ALA A 14 -6.91 7.34 -8.92
N TRP A 15 -6.48 6.21 -9.48
CA TRP A 15 -5.52 6.19 -10.58
C TRP A 15 -6.23 5.80 -11.86
N ASP A 16 -6.03 6.62 -12.89
CA ASP A 16 -6.38 6.27 -14.26
C ASP A 16 -5.23 5.43 -14.83
N GLY A 17 -5.46 4.12 -14.93
CA GLY A 17 -4.50 3.19 -15.51
C GLY A 17 -4.23 3.51 -16.98
N MET A 18 -3.24 4.35 -17.24
CA MET A 18 -2.67 4.74 -18.54
C MET A 18 -3.65 5.33 -19.61
N PRO A 19 -3.16 6.18 -20.53
CA PRO A 19 -3.97 6.66 -21.65
C PRO A 19 -4.31 5.49 -22.59
N GLY A 20 -5.60 5.24 -22.85
CA GLY A 20 -6.07 4.40 -23.96
C GLY A 20 -6.62 3.01 -23.61
N ALA A 21 -6.64 2.60 -22.35
CA ALA A 21 -7.33 1.38 -21.92
C ALA A 21 -8.60 1.74 -21.14
N SER A 22 -9.68 0.99 -21.39
CA SER A 22 -10.97 1.12 -20.69
C SER A 22 -10.79 1.34 -19.19
N VAL A 23 -11.31 2.47 -18.72
CA VAL A 23 -11.25 3.03 -17.36
C VAL A 23 -11.54 1.97 -16.29
N ARG A 24 -10.49 1.37 -15.71
CA ARG A 24 -10.56 0.67 -14.43
C ARG A 24 -10.04 1.62 -13.35
N ARG A 25 -10.96 2.28 -12.64
CA ARG A 25 -10.65 3.16 -11.51
C ARG A 25 -10.23 2.31 -10.32
N GLY A 26 -8.92 2.18 -10.11
CA GLY A 26 -8.36 1.68 -8.86
C GLY A 26 -8.59 2.71 -7.75
N CYS A 27 -9.35 2.40 -6.71
CA CYS A 27 -9.44 3.22 -5.49
C CYS A 27 -8.72 2.50 -4.38
N VAL A 28 -7.87 3.19 -3.62
CA VAL A 28 -7.31 2.71 -2.35
C VAL A 28 -7.66 3.69 -1.26
N VAL A 29 -8.18 3.19 -0.15
CA VAL A 29 -8.39 3.96 1.07
C VAL A 29 -7.12 3.89 1.90
N ILE A 30 -6.54 5.04 2.21
CA ILE A 30 -5.35 5.15 3.05
C ILE A 30 -5.77 5.72 4.40
N THR A 31 -5.48 5.01 5.47
CA THR A 31 -5.74 5.45 6.86
C THR A 31 -4.42 5.56 7.60
N TRP A 32 -4.12 6.72 8.20
CA TRP A 32 -2.92 6.87 9.01
C TRP A 32 -3.17 6.33 10.42
N GLU A 33 -2.42 5.29 10.80
CA GLU A 33 -2.42 4.78 12.19
C GLU A 33 -1.43 5.57 13.06
N PHE A 34 -0.28 5.92 12.50
CA PHE A 34 0.78 6.69 13.15
C PHE A 34 1.45 7.63 12.14
N ALA A 35 2.31 8.54 12.61
CA ALA A 35 3.01 9.51 11.76
C ALA A 35 3.88 8.89 10.65
N ASP A 36 4.27 7.62 10.78
CA ASP A 36 5.08 6.89 9.78
C ASP A 36 4.43 5.58 9.31
N THR A 37 3.17 5.34 9.67
CA THR A 37 2.47 4.07 9.40
C THR A 37 1.07 4.31 8.86
N VAL A 38 0.79 3.70 7.72
CA VAL A 38 -0.54 3.75 7.09
C VAL A 38 -1.11 2.36 6.86
N VAL A 39 -2.43 2.26 6.87
CA VAL A 39 -3.20 1.08 6.46
C VAL A 39 -3.85 1.35 5.11
N LEU A 40 -3.66 0.43 4.17
CA LEU A 40 -4.37 0.41 2.90
C LEU A 40 -5.59 -0.50 3.05
N SER A 41 -6.77 0.11 3.02
CA SER A 41 -8.07 -0.57 3.03
C SER A 41 -8.66 -0.53 1.62
N ALA A 42 -9.24 -1.65 1.18
CA ALA A 42 -9.99 -1.83 -0.06
C ALA A 42 -9.37 -1.20 -1.33
N ALA A 43 -8.67 -2.04 -2.10
CA ALA A 43 -8.39 -1.75 -3.50
C ALA A 43 -9.61 -2.14 -4.34
N THR A 44 -10.52 -1.20 -4.68
CA THR A 44 -11.52 -1.51 -5.71
C THR A 44 -10.84 -1.39 -7.06
N GLY A 45 -10.68 -2.49 -7.81
CA GLY A 45 -9.94 -2.53 -9.07
C GLY A 45 -8.63 -3.30 -8.96
N GLU A 46 -7.96 -3.47 -10.11
CA GLU A 46 -6.68 -4.18 -10.17
C GLU A 46 -5.55 -3.20 -9.83
N LEU A 47 -4.87 -3.40 -8.69
CA LEU A 47 -3.64 -2.67 -8.37
C LEU A 47 -2.47 -3.32 -9.08
N THR A 48 -1.88 -2.61 -10.04
CA THR A 48 -0.66 -3.08 -10.67
C THR A 48 0.55 -2.84 -9.76
N ARG A 49 1.68 -3.47 -10.09
CA ARG A 49 2.95 -3.18 -9.40
C ARG A 49 3.42 -1.74 -9.62
N ALA A 50 3.04 -1.11 -10.74
CA ALA A 50 3.40 0.27 -11.03
C ALA A 50 2.62 1.23 -10.13
N ASP A 51 1.32 0.99 -9.94
CA ASP A 51 0.46 1.81 -9.06
C ASP A 51 0.94 1.74 -7.61
N LEU A 52 1.25 0.54 -7.11
CA LEU A 52 1.81 0.35 -5.77
C LEU A 52 3.16 1.03 -5.59
N ARG A 53 3.96 1.11 -6.65
CA ARG A 53 5.25 1.81 -6.62
C ARG A 53 5.06 3.31 -6.53
N ALA A 54 4.24 3.90 -7.40
CA ALA A 54 3.96 5.33 -7.39
C ALA A 54 3.35 5.76 -6.05
N LEU A 55 2.38 4.97 -5.55
CA LEU A 55 1.82 5.17 -4.21
C LEU A 55 2.89 5.09 -3.12
N GLY A 56 3.80 4.11 -3.20
CA GLY A 56 4.88 3.96 -2.23
C GLY A 56 5.87 5.12 -2.25
N GLU A 57 6.20 5.66 -3.43
CA GLU A 57 7.09 6.82 -3.57
C GLU A 57 6.46 8.07 -2.94
N ASP A 58 5.17 8.32 -3.20
CA ASP A 58 4.41 9.43 -2.60
C ASP A 58 4.32 9.32 -1.07
N LEU A 59 4.04 8.12 -0.55
CA LEU A 59 3.94 7.88 0.89
C LEU A 59 5.29 8.03 1.58
N LEU A 60 6.37 7.54 0.96
CA LEU A 60 7.71 7.69 1.51
C LEU A 60 8.14 9.16 1.57
N ALA A 61 7.81 9.95 0.54
CA ALA A 61 8.05 11.39 0.54
C ALA A 61 7.27 12.12 1.65
N ALA A 62 6.10 11.59 2.03
CA ALA A 62 5.31 12.08 3.16
C ALA A 62 5.80 11.57 4.54
N GLY A 63 6.91 10.81 4.60
CA GLY A 63 7.50 10.30 5.84
C GLY A 63 6.98 8.94 6.29
N VAL A 64 6.14 8.27 5.50
CA VAL A 64 5.67 6.91 5.79
C VAL A 64 6.79 5.91 5.58
N LYS A 65 6.97 5.03 6.56
CA LYS A 65 7.93 3.93 6.52
C LYS A 65 7.23 2.59 6.40
N THR A 66 6.03 2.48 6.97
CA THR A 66 5.32 1.20 7.10
C THR A 66 3.96 1.27 6.41
N ILE A 67 3.69 0.28 5.56
CA ILE A 67 2.37 0.07 4.97
C ILE A 67 1.78 -1.23 5.51
N ARG A 68 0.57 -1.16 6.05
CA ARG A 68 -0.23 -2.30 6.46
C ARG A 68 -1.39 -2.51 5.48
N ALA A 69 -1.80 -3.75 5.28
CA ALA A 69 -2.97 -4.04 4.44
C ALA A 69 -3.69 -5.30 4.93
N TRP A 70 -4.99 -5.18 5.14
CA TRP A 70 -5.87 -6.35 5.30
C TRP A 70 -6.18 -6.93 3.93
N ARG A 71 -5.93 -8.23 3.76
CA ARG A 71 -6.11 -8.95 2.50
C ARG A 71 -6.91 -10.21 2.76
N GLU A 72 -7.79 -10.56 1.82
CA GLU A 72 -8.46 -11.86 1.82
C GLU A 72 -7.42 -12.98 1.94
N ASN A 73 -7.71 -13.99 2.77
CA ASN A 73 -6.82 -15.13 2.95
C ASN A 73 -6.46 -15.77 1.58
N GLY A 74 -5.17 -16.06 1.37
CA GLY A 74 -4.65 -16.50 0.07
C GLY A 74 -4.15 -15.37 -0.85
N ARG A 75 -4.47 -14.10 -0.56
CA ARG A 75 -3.93 -12.94 -1.30
C ARG A 75 -2.78 -12.28 -0.54
N ARG A 76 -1.61 -12.23 -1.16
CA ARG A 76 -0.42 -11.56 -0.58
C ARG A 76 -0.42 -10.06 -0.85
N LEU A 77 0.24 -9.30 0.03
CA LEU A 77 0.74 -7.96 -0.24
C LEU A 77 2.12 -8.08 -0.91
N PRO A 78 2.32 -7.58 -2.14
CA PRO A 78 3.64 -7.61 -2.78
C PRO A 78 4.69 -6.89 -1.93
N GLY A 79 5.82 -7.54 -1.65
CA GLY A 79 6.88 -6.97 -0.80
C GLY A 79 6.58 -6.97 0.70
N GLY A 80 5.37 -7.35 1.10
CA GLY A 80 4.96 -7.46 2.50
C GLY A 80 5.24 -8.83 3.12
N HIS A 81 5.30 -8.85 4.45
CA HIS A 81 5.32 -10.04 5.28
C HIS A 81 4.00 -10.18 6.05
N LEU A 82 3.65 -11.41 6.39
CA LEU A 82 2.41 -11.73 7.09
C LEU A 82 2.58 -11.44 8.58
N VAL A 83 1.71 -10.62 9.15
CA VAL A 83 1.74 -10.22 10.56
C VAL A 83 0.71 -10.98 11.39
N HIS A 84 -0.49 -11.16 10.84
CA HIS A 84 -1.59 -11.83 11.52
C HIS A 84 -2.49 -12.57 10.54
N VAL A 85 -2.97 -13.74 10.94
CA VAL A 85 -3.96 -14.54 10.19
C VAL A 85 -5.28 -14.50 10.94
N GLY A 86 -6.28 -13.85 10.36
CA GLY A 86 -7.66 -13.90 10.83
C GLY A 86 -8.48 -14.95 10.08
N GLU A 87 -9.76 -15.05 10.43
CA GLU A 87 -10.69 -16.05 9.88
C GLU A 87 -10.89 -15.91 8.36
N HIS A 88 -11.15 -14.70 7.87
CA HIS A 88 -11.37 -14.41 6.45
C HIS A 88 -10.25 -13.56 5.82
N HIS A 89 -9.54 -12.80 6.65
CA HIS A 89 -8.54 -11.84 6.20
C HIS A 89 -7.25 -11.96 7.01
N SER A 90 -6.13 -11.72 6.34
CA SER A 90 -4.80 -11.68 6.92
C SER A 90 -4.25 -10.26 6.86
N LEU A 91 -3.57 -9.83 7.92
CA LEU A 91 -2.86 -8.55 7.97
C LEU A 91 -1.44 -8.75 7.44
N TRP A 92 -1.08 -7.95 6.45
CA TRP A 92 0.26 -7.87 5.88
C TRP A 92 0.90 -6.54 6.22
N GLU A 93 2.22 -6.53 6.37
CA GLU A 93 3.00 -5.32 6.61
C GLU A 93 4.20 -5.24 5.66
N MET A 94 4.50 -4.05 5.18
CA MET A 94 5.55 -3.77 4.22
C MET A 94 6.41 -2.59 4.70
N ASP A 95 7.72 -2.82 4.76
CA ASP A 95 8.72 -1.77 4.92
C ASP A 95 8.95 -1.08 3.56
N LEU A 96 8.51 0.16 3.47
CA LEU A 96 8.47 0.93 2.23
C LEU A 96 9.88 1.23 1.69
N PRO A 97 10.85 1.71 2.50
CA PRO A 97 12.21 1.98 2.02
C PRO A 97 12.87 0.74 1.41
N SER A 98 12.78 -0.41 2.08
CA SER A 98 13.44 -1.64 1.62
C SER A 98 12.82 -2.21 0.35
N VAL A 99 11.50 -2.05 0.17
CA VAL A 99 10.81 -2.53 -1.05
C VAL A 99 11.13 -1.64 -2.25
N LEU A 100 11.16 -0.33 -2.07
CA LEU A 100 11.50 0.60 -3.15
C LEU A 100 12.97 0.48 -3.55
N ALA A 101 13.90 0.37 -2.59
CA ALA A 101 15.33 0.17 -2.87
C ALA A 101 15.61 -1.08 -3.72
N ARG A 102 14.96 -2.21 -3.40
CA ARG A 102 15.08 -3.46 -4.17
C ARG A 102 14.51 -3.36 -5.59
N SER A 103 13.53 -2.48 -5.78
CA SER A 103 12.90 -2.23 -7.09
C SER A 103 13.77 -1.34 -7.99
N HIS A 104 14.66 -0.53 -7.42
CA HIS A 104 15.69 0.20 -8.16
C HIS A 104 16.90 -0.67 -8.49
N ALA A 105 17.34 -1.53 -7.58
CA ALA A 105 18.49 -2.42 -7.79
C ALA A 105 18.30 -3.38 -8.99
N LYS A 106 17.06 -3.81 -9.27
CA LYS A 106 16.74 -4.66 -10.44
C LYS A 106 16.76 -3.92 -11.79
N ARG A 107 16.85 -2.59 -11.80
CA ARG A 107 16.82 -1.75 -13.01
C ARG A 107 18.18 -1.24 -13.46
N ALA A 108 19.26 -1.49 -12.71
CA ALA A 108 20.60 -1.19 -13.18
C ALA A 108 20.99 -2.24 -14.23
N PRO A 109 21.14 -1.88 -15.52
CA PRO A 109 21.79 -2.77 -16.48
C PRO A 109 23.28 -2.86 -16.10
N GLN A 110 23.83 -4.07 -16.19
CA GLN A 110 25.28 -4.25 -16.35
C GLN A 110 25.67 -3.78 -17.75
#